data_AF-S2RXG9-F1
#
_entry.id   AF-S2RXG9-F1
#
_cell.length_a   1.000
_cell.length_b   1.000
_cell.length_c   1.000
_cell.angle_alpha   90.00
_cell.angle_beta   90.00
_cell.angle_gamma   90.00
#
_symmetry.space_group_name_H-M   'P 1'
#
loop_
_entity.id
_entity.type
_entity.pdbx_description
1 polymer ?
#
loop_
_entity_poly.entity_id
_entity_poly.type
_entity_poly.pdbx_seq_one_letter_code
_entity_poly.pdbx_strand_id
1 'polypeptide(L)' 'MFGFGSKNIGIDLGTANTLVYVDGKGIVLNEPSVVAKNTQTEEVIAVGEEARDMIGRTPTNIVAIRPMKDGV' A
#
# COMPACT_ATOMS: atom_id res chain seq x y z
N MET A 1 -22.67 -25.82 -1.11
CA MET A 1 -22.24 -24.91 -2.19
C MET A 1 -21.88 -23.58 -1.54
N PHE A 2 -20.60 -23.32 -1.25
CA PHE A 2 -20.15 -22.07 -0.64
C PHE A 2 -20.01 -21.00 -1.74
N GLY A 3 -21.05 -20.20 -1.94
CA GLY A 3 -20.96 -19.02 -2.78
C GLY A 3 -20.13 -17.95 -2.06
N PHE A 4 -18.96 -17.60 -2.60
CA PHE A 4 -18.37 -16.30 -2.30
C PHE A 4 -19.26 -15.24 -2.95
N GLY A 5 -20.24 -14.72 -2.20
CA GLY A 5 -21.00 -13.56 -2.64
C GLY A 5 -20.04 -12.42 -3.01
N SER A 6 -20.41 -11.60 -3.99
CA SER A 6 -19.68 -10.37 -4.33
C SER A 6 -19.54 -9.53 -3.07
N LYS A 7 -18.32 -9.43 -2.52
CA LYS A 7 -18.05 -8.57 -1.37
C LYS A 7 -17.87 -7.15 -1.88
N ASN A 8 -18.67 -6.22 -1.37
CA ASN A 8 -18.45 -4.80 -1.65
C ASN A 8 -17.14 -4.38 -0.95
N ILE A 9 -16.26 -3.72 -1.70
CA ILE A 9 -14.96 -3.24 -1.22
C ILE A 9 -14.89 -1.73 -1.43
N GLY A 10 -14.55 -0.99 -0.38
CA GLY A 10 -14.15 0.42 -0.47
C GLY A 10 -12.64 0.53 -0.31
N ILE A 11 -11.99 1.33 -1.16
CA ILE A 11 -10.55 1.60 -1.06
C ILE A 11 -10.37 3.11 -0.98
N ASP A 12 -9.72 3.57 0.08
CA ASP A 12 -9.28 4.95 0.25
C ASP A 12 -7.77 5.00 0.02
N LEU A 13 -7.36 5.73 -1.03
CA LEU A 13 -5.96 5.86 -1.45
C LEU A 13 -5.43 7.23 -1.02
N GLY A 14 -5.17 7.38 0.28
CA GLY A 14 -4.64 8.62 0.84
C GLY A 14 -3.14 8.81 0.58
N THR A 15 -2.68 10.06 0.65
CA THR A 15 -1.24 10.43 0.56
C THR A 15 -0.41 9.92 1.73
N ALA A 16 -1.06 9.65 2.87
CA ALA A 16 -0.43 9.10 4.06
C ALA A 16 -0.66 7.60 4.19
N ASN A 17 -1.92 7.16 4.12
CA ASN A 17 -2.33 5.77 4.35
C ASN A 17 -3.33 5.31 3.29
N THR A 18 -3.29 4.01 3.01
CA THR A 18 -4.28 3.29 2.22
C THR A 18 -5.16 2.48 3.14
N LEU A 19 -6.48 2.61 3.00
CA LEU A 19 -7.45 1.86 3.79
C LEU A 19 -8.30 0.98 2.87
N VAL A 20 -8.58 -0.24 3.32
CA VAL A 20 -9.54 -1.14 2.65
C VAL A 20 -10.67 -1.47 3.60
N TYR A 21 -11.89 -1.15 3.19
CA TYR A 21 -13.13 -1.54 3.86
C TYR A 21 -13.78 -2.70 3.11
N VAL A 22 -14.28 -3.70 3.83
CA VAL A 22 -15.09 -4.78 3.28
C VAL A 22 -16.43 -4.80 3.99
N ASP A 23 -17.50 -4.80 3.21
CA ASP A 23 -18.86 -4.84 3.73
C ASP A 23 -19.09 -6.06 4.62
N GLY A 24 -19.72 -5.84 5.78
CA GLY A 24 -19.87 -6.82 6.86
C GLY A 24 -18.60 -7.19 7.63
N LYS A 25 -17.43 -6.61 7.30
CA LYS A 25 -16.16 -6.81 8.05
C LYS A 25 -15.57 -5.54 8.64
N GLY A 26 -15.88 -4.38 8.09
CA GLY A 26 -15.24 -3.12 8.49
C GLY A 26 -13.93 -2.89 7.75
N ILE A 27 -13.04 -2.09 8.35
CA ILE A 27 -11.69 -1.84 7.83
C ILE A 27 -10.85 -3.08 8.03
N VAL A 28 -10.36 -3.66 6.92
CA VAL A 28 -9.53 -4.87 6.91
C VAL A 28 -8.06 -4.60 6.60
N LEU A 29 -7.73 -3.38 6.16
CA LEU A 29 -6.37 -2.91 5.91
C LEU A 29 -6.28 -1.42 6.24
N ASN A 30 -5.20 -1.02 6.91
CA ASN A 30 -4.82 0.37 7.13
C ASN A 30 -3.29 0.44 7.19
N GLU A 31 -2.66 0.71 6.05
CA GLU A 31 -1.22 0.69 5.87
C GLU A 31 -0.72 2.04 5.37
N PRO A 32 0.52 2.46 5.68
CA PRO A 32 1.15 3.59 5.02
C PRO A 32 1.10 3.45 3.49
N SER A 33 0.77 4.54 2.78
CA SER A 33 0.82 4.60 1.32
C SER A 33 2.25 4.76 0.84
N VAL A 34 3.07 3.72 1.06
CA VAL A 34 4.50 3.69 0.75
C VAL A 34 4.82 2.38 0.03
N VAL A 35 5.67 2.47 -0.99
CA VAL A 35 6.21 1.33 -1.73
C VAL A 35 7.72 1.48 -1.80
N ALA A 36 8.44 0.40 -1.47
CA ALA A 36 9.87 0.30 -1.72
C ALA A 36 10.09 -0.58 -2.96
N LYS A 37 10.83 -0.06 -3.95
CA LYS A 37 11.10 -0.78 -5.18
C LYS A 37 12.56 -0.66 -5.60
N ASN A 38 13.04 -1.69 -6.31
CA ASN A 38 14.33 -1.66 -6.98
C ASN A 38 14.24 -0.75 -8.23
N THR A 39 15.11 0.24 -8.34
CA THR A 39 15.07 1.25 -9.42
C THR A 39 15.58 0.75 -10.77
N GLN A 40 16.23 -0.42 -10.81
CA GLN A 40 16.74 -1.02 -12.03
C GLN A 40 15.79 -2.09 -12.59
N THR A 41 15.18 -2.89 -11.71
CA THR A 41 14.31 -4.01 -12.10
C THR A 41 12.83 -3.69 -11.99
N GLU A 42 12.46 -2.56 -11.35
CA GLU A 42 11.09 -2.20 -10.99
C GLU A 42 10.39 -3.19 -10.04
N GLU A 43 11.15 -4.12 -9.46
CA GLU A 43 10.64 -5.10 -8.51
C GLU A 43 10.24 -4.42 -7.19
N VAL A 44 9.03 -4.74 -6.70
CA VAL A 44 8.53 -4.30 -5.40
C VAL A 44 9.21 -5.14 -4.31
N ILE A 45 9.95 -4.47 -3.43
CA ILE A 45 10.67 -5.09 -2.31
C ILE A 45 9.80 -5.13 -1.06
N ALA A 46 9.04 -4.06 -0.80
CA ALA A 46 8.13 -3.95 0.33
C ALA A 46 7.00 -2.95 0.04
N VAL A 47 5.92 -3.03 0.80
CA VAL A 47 4.79 -2.08 0.81
C VAL A 47 4.40 -1.79 2.26
N GLY A 48 3.62 -0.74 2.51
CA GLY A 48 3.07 -0.49 3.84
C GLY A 48 4.11 -0.09 4.88
N GLU A 49 3.99 -0.62 6.08
CA GLU A 49 4.88 -0.36 7.21
C GLU A 49 6.35 -0.67 6.91
N GLU A 50 6.65 -1.83 6.31
CA GLU A 50 8.02 -2.21 5.98
C GLU A 50 8.66 -1.24 4.98
N ALA A 51 7.89 -0.79 3.97
CA ALA A 51 8.37 0.21 3.03
C ALA A 51 8.56 1.59 3.67
N ARG A 52 7.70 1.97 4.63
CA ARG A 52 7.81 3.22 5.38
C ARG A 52 9.10 3.26 6.21
N ASP A 53 9.45 2.15 6.87
CA ASP A 53 10.66 2.05 7.69
C ASP A 53 11.96 2.16 6.88
N MET A 54 11.88 1.95 5.56
CA MET A 54 12.99 2.12 4.64
C MET A 54 13.22 3.58 4.21
N ILE A 55 12.32 4.51 4.48
CA ILE A 55 12.47 5.92 4.07
C ILE A 55 13.77 6.51 4.67
N GLY A 56 14.65 7.00 3.80
CA GLY A 56 15.95 7.54 4.18
C GLY A 56 16.97 6.50 4.63
N ARG A 57 16.68 5.20 4.46
CA ARG A 57 17.52 4.07 4.89
C ARG A 57 17.74 3.03 3.78
N THR A 58 17.51 3.39 2.52
CA THR A 58 17.68 2.48 1.38
C THR A 58 19.10 2.50 0.82
N PRO A 59 19.60 1.37 0.28
CA PRO A 59 20.77 1.36 -0.58
C PRO A 59 20.47 2.04 -1.92
N THR A 60 21.51 2.36 -2.70
CA THR A 60 21.43 3.18 -3.93
C THR A 60 20.41 2.70 -4.97
N ASN A 61 20.21 1.38 -5.10
CA ASN A 61 19.30 0.79 -6.09
C ASN A 61 17.88 0.55 -5.56
N ILE A 62 17.56 0.99 -4.34
CA ILE A 62 16.22 0.89 -3.77
C ILE A 62 15.71 2.29 -3.44
N VAL A 63 14.46 2.56 -3.79
CA VAL A 63 13.77 3.79 -3.44
C VAL A 63 12.47 3.47 -2.70
N ALA A 64 12.24 4.14 -1.58
CA ALA A 64 10.95 4.17 -0.91
C ALA A 64 10.20 5.43 -1.35
N ILE A 65 9.03 5.25 -1.98
CA ILE A 65 8.22 6.33 -2.53
C ILE A 65 6.80 6.31 -1.96
N ARG A 66 6.18 7.49 -1.88
CA ARG A 66 4.73 7.62 -1.69
C ARG A 66 4.11 7.84 -3.07
N PRO A 67 3.33 6.88 -3.60
CA PRO A 67 2.78 6.98 -4.95
C PRO A 67 1.70 8.07 -5.05
N MET A 68 0.94 8.28 -3.98
CA MET A 68 -0.13 9.28 -3.91
C MET A 68 0.41 10.62 -3.39
N LYS A 69 0.18 11.73 -4.11
CA LYS A 69 0.62 13.07 -3.68
C LYS A 69 -0.47 14.12 -3.95
N ASP A 70 -0.70 15.03 -3.01
CA ASP A 70 -1.67 16.13 -3.17
C ASP A 70 -3.12 15.69 -3.50
N GLY A 71 -3.47 14.44 -3.18
CA GLY A 71 -4.82 13.88 -3.40
C GLY A 71 -4.97 13.07 -4.70
N VAL A 72 -3.90 12.85 -5.46
CA VAL A 72 -3.86 11.94 -6.63
C VAL A 72 -2.51 11.21 -6.74
#